data_AF-A0A7Y8RWI6-F1
#
_entry.id   AF-A0A7Y8RWI6-F1
#
_cell.length_a   1.000
_cell.length_b   1.000
_cell.length_c   1.000
_cell.angle_alpha   90.00
_cell.angle_beta   90.00
_cell.angle_gamma   90.00
#
_symmetry.space_group_name_H-M   'P 1'
#
loop_
_entity.id
_entity.type
_entity.pdbx_description
1 polymer ?
#
loop_
_entity_poly.entity_id
_entity_poly.type
_entity_poly.pdbx_seq_one_letter_code
_entity_poly.pdbx_strand_id
1 'polypeptide(L)'
;MLPIKRRQQILSWIKEEETLRISDISKRLNVSEMTVYRDIKPLIDNGQVIKTAGGIALNRPKQQPGQMCSVCGKGLNPRLSVQIVKTDSLIEQFCCAHCAMLRYEKIKNDTAQIICRDFLVDTTISAKMAVFLLDAEIHLNCCRPQAIPFASVTDAEKFKKGFGGRLFSFEDAAHEIQKTMKENCCSLKT
;
A
#
# COMPACT_ATOMS: atom_id res chain seq x y z
N MET A 1 12.79 -38.27 -0.01
CA MET A 1 12.58 -36.97 0.67
C MET A 1 11.22 -36.97 1.36
N LEU A 2 11.12 -36.51 2.61
CA LEU A 2 9.84 -36.44 3.34
C LEU A 2 8.88 -35.42 2.69
N PRO A 3 7.55 -35.66 2.69
CA PRO A 3 6.57 -34.76 2.06
C PRO A 3 6.65 -33.31 2.58
N ILE A 4 6.89 -33.13 3.88
CA ILE A 4 6.95 -31.79 4.48
C ILE A 4 8.17 -30.98 4.00
N LYS A 5 9.34 -31.64 3.86
CA LYS A 5 10.54 -31.01 3.30
C LYS A 5 10.31 -30.66 1.83
N ARG A 6 9.62 -31.53 1.09
CA ARG A 6 9.32 -31.31 -0.33
C ARG A 6 8.41 -30.10 -0.52
N ARG A 7 7.39 -29.94 0.31
CA ARG A 7 6.54 -28.74 0.34
C ARG A 7 7.33 -27.46 0.64
N GLN A 8 8.23 -27.50 1.62
CA GLN A 8 9.09 -26.36 1.95
C GLN A 8 10.00 -25.96 0.78
N GLN A 9 10.55 -26.95 0.07
CA GLN A 9 11.38 -26.72 -1.11
C GLN A 9 10.57 -26.11 -2.28
N ILE A 10 9.36 -26.62 -2.51
CA ILE A 10 8.46 -26.04 -3.52
C ILE A 10 8.14 -24.59 -3.19
N LEU A 11 7.87 -24.28 -1.92
CA LEU A 11 7.65 -22.89 -1.47
C LEU A 11 8.87 -22.00 -1.66
N SER A 12 10.10 -22.48 -1.42
CA SER A 12 11.30 -21.65 -1.63
C SER A 12 11.48 -21.30 -3.10
N TRP A 13 11.33 -22.26 -4.01
CA TRP A 13 11.42 -22.00 -5.46
C TRP A 13 10.34 -21.03 -5.95
N ILE A 14 9.10 -21.17 -5.48
CA ILE A 14 8.02 -20.24 -5.87
C ILE A 14 8.25 -18.82 -5.35
N LYS A 15 8.93 -18.66 -4.21
CA LYS A 15 9.31 -17.33 -3.70
C LYS A 15 10.38 -16.65 -4.55
N GLU A 16 11.23 -17.43 -5.21
CA GLU A 16 12.31 -16.92 -6.07
C GLU A 16 11.86 -16.73 -7.53
N GLU A 17 11.09 -17.68 -8.07
CA GLU A 17 10.72 -17.74 -9.49
C GLU A 17 9.30 -17.21 -9.79
N GLU A 18 8.53 -16.87 -8.75
CA GLU A 18 7.11 -16.43 -8.75
C GLU A 18 6.09 -17.43 -9.31
N THR A 19 6.45 -18.16 -10.37
CA THR A 19 5.61 -19.15 -11.06
C THR A 19 6.41 -20.40 -11.39
N LEU A 20 5.79 -21.56 -11.26
CA LEU A 20 6.41 -22.84 -11.60
C LEU A 20 5.40 -23.77 -12.27
N ARG A 21 5.84 -24.51 -13.28
CA ARG A 21 5.04 -25.59 -13.88
C ARG A 21 5.15 -26.86 -13.05
N ILE A 22 4.07 -27.63 -13.03
CA ILE A 22 4.04 -28.93 -12.32
C ILE A 22 5.09 -29.90 -12.88
N SER A 23 5.27 -29.89 -14.21
CA SER A 23 6.27 -30.69 -14.91
C SER A 23 7.70 -30.39 -14.45
N ASP A 24 8.01 -29.12 -14.19
CA ASP A 24 9.35 -28.69 -13.81
C ASP A 24 9.64 -29.06 -12.36
N ILE A 25 8.65 -28.90 -11.48
CA ILE A 25 8.73 -29.35 -10.09
C ILE A 25 8.91 -30.87 -10.02
N SER A 26 8.15 -31.62 -10.84
CA SER A 26 8.23 -33.08 -10.95
C SER A 26 9.64 -33.53 -11.35
N LYS A 27 10.22 -32.92 -12.40
CA LYS A 27 11.59 -33.19 -12.85
C LYS A 27 12.63 -32.86 -11.78
N ARG A 28 12.55 -31.67 -11.16
CA ARG A 28 13.52 -31.20 -10.16
C ARG A 28 13.53 -32.06 -8.90
N LEU A 29 12.36 -32.54 -8.47
CA LEU A 29 12.22 -33.38 -7.27
C LEU A 29 12.31 -34.88 -7.57
N ASN A 30 12.39 -35.26 -8.85
CA ASN A 30 12.36 -36.63 -9.33
C ASN A 30 11.16 -37.43 -8.75
N VAL A 31 9.95 -36.86 -8.89
CA VAL A 31 8.69 -37.47 -8.42
C VAL A 31 7.61 -37.37 -9.49
N SER A 32 6.58 -38.23 -9.42
CA SER A 32 5.42 -38.12 -10.32
C SER A 32 4.68 -36.78 -10.15
N GLU A 33 4.04 -36.29 -11.22
CA GLU A 33 3.19 -35.10 -11.14
C GLU A 33 2.06 -35.27 -10.10
N MET A 34 1.49 -36.47 -9.95
CA MET A 34 0.49 -36.77 -8.93
C MET A 34 0.99 -36.59 -7.51
N THR A 35 2.30 -36.78 -7.28
CA THR A 35 2.93 -36.48 -6.00
C THR A 35 3.02 -34.97 -5.79
N VAL A 36 3.44 -34.23 -6.83
CA VAL A 36 3.45 -32.76 -6.79
C VAL A 36 2.05 -32.21 -6.50
N TYR A 37 1.01 -32.70 -7.18
CA TYR A 37 -0.39 -32.33 -6.92
C TYR A 37 -0.81 -32.57 -5.46
N ARG A 38 -0.36 -33.68 -4.84
CA ARG A 38 -0.62 -33.94 -3.42
C ARG A 38 0.13 -32.99 -2.49
N ASP A 39 1.35 -32.59 -2.83
CA ASP A 39 2.14 -31.68 -2.01
C ASP A 39 1.70 -30.22 -2.12
N ILE A 40 1.24 -29.78 -3.29
CA ILE A 40 0.76 -28.41 -3.52
C ILE A 40 -0.64 -28.20 -2.94
N LYS A 41 -1.47 -29.25 -2.83
CA LYS A 41 -2.84 -29.12 -2.34
C LYS A 41 -2.91 -28.44 -0.96
N PRO A 42 -2.14 -28.86 0.07
CA PRO A 42 -2.04 -28.12 1.32
C PRO A 42 -1.53 -26.68 1.18
N LEU A 43 -0.65 -26.41 0.21
CA LEU A 43 -0.13 -25.05 -0.02
C LEU A 43 -1.19 -24.13 -0.63
N ILE A 44 -2.08 -24.69 -1.47
CA ILE A 44 -3.23 -23.99 -2.04
C ILE A 44 -4.30 -23.77 -0.98
N ASP A 45 -4.64 -24.82 -0.22
CA ASP A 45 -5.65 -24.78 0.85
C ASP A 45 -5.26 -23.77 1.93
N ASN A 46 -3.95 -23.63 2.24
CA ASN A 46 -3.42 -22.63 3.16
C ASN A 46 -3.22 -21.24 2.52
N GLY A 47 -3.62 -21.05 1.25
CA GLY A 47 -3.50 -19.77 0.56
C GLY A 47 -2.06 -19.28 0.35
N GLN A 48 -1.08 -20.16 0.29
CA GLN A 48 0.33 -19.79 0.05
C GLN A 48 0.66 -19.73 -1.45
N VAL A 49 -0.07 -20.51 -2.27
CA VAL A 49 0.08 -20.57 -3.73
C VAL A 49 -1.28 -20.64 -4.41
N ILE A 50 -1.40 -20.14 -5.63
CA ILE A 50 -2.61 -20.22 -6.46
C ILE A 50 -2.37 -21.13 -7.67
N LYS A 51 -3.43 -21.82 -8.11
CA LYS A 51 -3.39 -22.68 -9.29
C LYS A 51 -3.44 -21.83 -10.57
N THR A 52 -2.56 -22.12 -11.53
CA THR A 52 -2.58 -21.52 -12.87
C THR A 52 -2.86 -22.59 -13.93
N ALA A 53 -2.98 -22.21 -15.21
CA ALA A 53 -3.35 -23.11 -16.30
C ALA A 53 -2.40 -24.31 -16.53
N GLY A 54 -1.20 -24.32 -15.95
CA GLY A 54 -0.25 -25.43 -16.06
C GLY A 54 0.74 -25.55 -14.90
N GLY A 55 0.41 -24.93 -13.76
CA GLY A 55 1.38 -24.73 -12.70
C GLY A 55 0.78 -24.13 -11.44
N ILE A 56 1.66 -23.54 -10.67
CA ILE A 56 1.35 -22.80 -9.46
C ILE A 56 2.08 -21.46 -9.51
N ALA A 57 1.42 -20.43 -8.99
CA ALA A 57 2.03 -19.13 -8.77
C ALA A 57 2.02 -18.84 -7.27
N LEU A 58 2.96 -18.01 -6.81
CA LEU A 58 2.92 -17.50 -5.45
C LEU A 58 1.56 -16.84 -5.24
N ASN A 59 0.86 -17.19 -4.15
CA ASN A 59 -0.31 -16.43 -3.76
C ASN A 59 0.20 -15.14 -3.12
N ARG A 60 0.60 -14.21 -3.97
CA ARG A 60 0.65 -12.82 -3.58
C ARG A 60 -0.82 -12.45 -3.48
N PRO A 61 -1.38 -12.20 -2.28
CA PRO A 61 -2.65 -11.52 -2.25
C PRO A 61 -2.43 -10.27 -3.11
N LYS A 62 -3.12 -10.17 -4.26
CA LYS A 62 -3.54 -8.85 -4.72
C LYS A 62 -4.24 -8.32 -3.50
N GLN A 63 -3.56 -7.46 -2.73
CA GLN A 63 -4.13 -6.90 -1.54
C GLN A 63 -5.42 -6.27 -2.03
N GLN A 64 -6.55 -6.95 -1.77
CA GLN A 64 -7.80 -6.24 -1.70
C GLN A 64 -7.48 -5.13 -0.70
N PRO A 65 -7.71 -3.86 -1.06
CA PRO A 65 -7.38 -2.74 -0.20
C PRO A 65 -7.83 -3.12 1.20
N GLY A 66 -6.87 -3.32 2.10
CA GLY A 66 -7.20 -3.65 3.48
C GLY A 66 -8.17 -2.58 3.90
N GLN A 67 -9.39 -2.95 4.31
CA GLN A 67 -10.45 -1.96 4.54
C GLN A 67 -10.06 -0.96 5.64
N MET A 68 -8.90 -1.14 6.28
CA MET A 68 -8.35 -0.32 7.33
C MET A 68 -7.01 0.29 6.93
N CYS A 69 -6.79 1.52 7.38
CA CYS A 69 -5.53 2.22 7.25
C CYS A 69 -4.44 1.60 8.14
N SER A 70 -3.24 1.37 7.57
CA SER A 70 -2.08 0.83 8.30
C SER A 70 -1.54 1.71 9.43
N VAL A 71 -2.00 2.95 9.57
CA VAL A 71 -1.50 3.92 10.57
C VAL A 71 -2.53 4.18 11.65
N CYS A 72 -3.78 4.52 11.29
CA CYS A 72 -4.80 4.90 12.26
C CYS A 72 -5.91 3.86 12.45
N GLY A 73 -5.90 2.75 11.69
CA GLY A 73 -6.91 1.70 11.76
C GLY A 73 -8.30 2.08 11.23
N LYS A 74 -8.53 3.33 10.79
CA LYS A 74 -9.82 3.75 10.23
C LYS A 74 -10.11 3.10 8.88
N GLY A 75 -11.40 2.98 8.58
CA GLY A 75 -11.92 2.61 7.27
C GLY A 75 -11.30 3.44 6.13
N LEU A 76 -11.03 2.83 4.97
CA LEU A 76 -10.60 3.57 3.79
C LEU A 76 -11.79 4.29 3.14
N ASN A 77 -11.68 5.60 2.96
CA ASN A 77 -12.59 6.37 2.10
C ASN A 77 -11.96 6.48 0.69
N PRO A 78 -12.61 5.99 -0.38
CA PRO A 78 -12.05 6.04 -1.72
C PRO A 78 -11.53 7.42 -2.15
N ARG A 79 -12.24 8.51 -1.81
CA ARG A 79 -11.87 9.88 -2.22
C ARG A 79 -10.62 10.44 -1.54
N LEU A 80 -10.33 9.96 -0.33
CA LEU A 80 -9.18 10.44 0.45
C LEU A 80 -8.05 9.41 0.49
N SER A 81 -8.32 8.18 0.04
CA SER A 81 -7.38 7.09 0.15
C SER A 81 -6.08 7.37 -0.59
N VAL A 82 -4.99 6.92 0.01
CA VAL A 82 -3.64 7.03 -0.55
C VAL A 82 -2.99 5.66 -0.51
N GLN A 83 -2.22 5.36 -1.55
CA GLN A 83 -1.50 4.11 -1.70
C GLN A 83 -0.01 4.42 -1.82
N ILE A 84 0.82 3.69 -1.09
CA ILE A 84 2.26 3.69 -1.29
C ILE A 84 2.63 2.34 -1.88
N VAL A 85 3.18 2.35 -3.09
CA VAL A 85 3.77 1.18 -3.73
C VAL A 85 5.25 1.17 -3.40
N LYS A 86 5.70 0.12 -2.74
CA LYS A 86 7.11 -0.05 -2.39
C LYS A 86 7.92 -0.64 -3.55
N THR A 87 9.25 -0.58 -3.44
CA THR A 87 10.21 -1.14 -4.42
C THR A 87 10.06 -2.65 -4.59
N ASP A 88 9.64 -3.36 -3.53
CA ASP A 88 9.31 -4.79 -3.56
C ASP A 88 7.93 -5.10 -4.17
N SER A 89 7.22 -4.10 -4.73
CA SER A 89 5.84 -4.19 -5.25
C SER A 89 4.75 -4.44 -4.20
N LEU A 90 5.05 -4.39 -2.90
CA LEU A 90 4.02 -4.40 -1.86
C LEU A 90 3.28 -3.05 -1.83
N ILE A 91 1.96 -3.07 -1.64
CA ILE A 91 1.14 -1.87 -1.56
C ILE A 91 0.70 -1.65 -0.11
N GLU A 92 0.95 -0.47 0.42
CA GLU A 92 0.38 -0.03 1.69
C GLU A 92 -0.77 0.96 1.44
N GLN A 93 -1.88 0.80 2.15
CA GLN A 93 -3.08 1.62 1.99
C GLN A 93 -3.30 2.52 3.21
N PHE A 94 -3.73 3.75 2.95
CA PHE A 94 -3.96 4.76 3.97
C PHE A 94 -5.30 5.45 3.75
N CYS A 95 -5.99 5.81 4.83
CA CYS A 95 -7.30 6.47 4.73
C CYS A 95 -7.20 7.92 4.25
N CYS A 96 -6.02 8.55 4.34
CA CYS A 96 -5.77 9.92 3.95
C CYS A 96 -4.28 10.19 3.66
N ALA A 97 -3.99 11.32 3.02
CA ALA A 97 -2.63 11.79 2.77
C ALA A 97 -1.83 12.00 4.06
N HIS A 98 -2.46 12.43 5.16
CA HIS A 98 -1.80 12.56 6.46
C HIS A 98 -1.15 11.25 6.93
N CYS A 99 -1.90 10.14 6.91
CA CYS A 99 -1.37 8.83 7.32
C CYS A 99 -0.28 8.35 6.37
N ALA A 100 -0.45 8.55 5.07
CA ALA A 100 0.58 8.20 4.08
C ALA A 100 1.87 8.99 4.32
N MET A 101 1.78 10.29 4.61
CA MET A 101 2.93 11.15 4.90
C MET A 101 3.67 10.74 6.18
N LEU A 102 2.95 10.35 7.24
CA LEU A 102 3.57 9.79 8.45
C LEU A 102 4.30 8.48 8.20
N ARG A 103 3.77 7.64 7.31
CA ARG A 103 4.41 6.37 6.94
C ARG A 103 5.59 6.60 6.02
N TYR A 104 5.46 7.49 5.04
CA TYR A 104 6.44 7.78 4.00
C TYR A 104 7.82 8.08 4.56
N GLU A 105 7.92 8.84 5.66
CA GLU A 105 9.21 9.16 6.27
C GLU A 105 10.02 7.91 6.65
N LYS A 106 9.34 6.87 7.13
CA LYS A 106 9.97 5.63 7.58
C LYS A 106 10.36 4.69 6.45
N ILE A 107 9.79 4.91 5.25
CA ILE A 107 9.97 4.02 4.08
C ILE A 107 10.37 4.81 2.82
N LYS A 108 10.91 6.01 2.98
CA LYS A 108 11.21 6.92 1.88
C LYS A 108 12.10 6.27 0.83
N ASN A 109 13.11 5.53 1.27
CA ASN A 109 14.06 4.81 0.42
C ASN A 109 13.46 3.57 -0.25
N ASP A 110 12.39 3.00 0.32
CA ASP A 110 11.71 1.81 -0.18
C ASP A 110 10.44 2.16 -0.97
N THR A 111 10.19 3.45 -1.25
CA THR A 111 8.98 3.92 -1.93
C THR A 111 9.21 4.06 -3.43
N ALA A 112 8.53 3.24 -4.23
CA ALA A 112 8.55 3.34 -5.69
C ALA A 112 7.56 4.41 -6.18
N GLN A 113 6.31 4.37 -5.71
CA GLN A 113 5.26 5.30 -6.13
C GLN A 113 4.31 5.63 -4.99
N ILE A 114 3.69 6.81 -5.09
CA ILE A 114 2.65 7.25 -4.15
C ILE A 114 1.48 7.75 -4.98
N ILE A 115 0.33 7.14 -4.78
CA ILE A 115 -0.88 7.37 -5.57
C ILE A 115 -1.96 7.89 -4.63
N CYS A 116 -2.55 9.02 -5.00
CA CYS A 116 -3.71 9.58 -4.31
C CYS A 116 -4.80 9.93 -5.33
N ARG A 117 -5.87 10.57 -4.86
CA ARG A 117 -7.02 10.98 -5.65
C ARG A 117 -7.16 12.49 -5.56
N ASP A 118 -7.49 13.14 -6.65
CA ASP A 118 -7.90 14.54 -6.62
C ASP A 118 -9.17 14.70 -5.78
N PHE A 119 -9.17 15.63 -4.83
CA PHE A 119 -10.29 15.80 -3.91
C PHE A 119 -11.59 16.26 -4.57
N LEU A 120 -11.52 17.01 -5.67
CA LEU A 120 -12.70 17.56 -6.35
C LEU A 120 -13.27 16.62 -7.41
N VAL A 121 -12.41 16.10 -8.28
CA VAL A 121 -12.81 15.33 -9.45
C VAL A 121 -12.55 13.83 -9.33
N ASP A 122 -12.00 13.38 -8.21
CA ASP A 122 -11.81 11.95 -7.88
C ASP A 122 -10.89 11.20 -8.86
N THR A 123 -10.05 11.93 -9.59
CA THR A 123 -9.09 11.38 -10.55
C THR A 123 -7.85 10.86 -9.83
N THR A 124 -7.36 9.70 -10.24
CA THR A 124 -6.09 9.14 -9.71
C THR A 124 -4.91 10.00 -10.15
N ILE A 125 -4.06 10.38 -9.20
CA ILE A 125 -2.87 11.21 -9.45
C ILE A 125 -1.65 10.71 -8.66
N SER A 126 -0.47 11.01 -9.18
CA SER A 126 0.79 10.86 -8.45
C SER A 126 0.86 11.89 -7.34
N ALA A 127 1.02 11.46 -6.09
CA ALA A 127 1.12 12.38 -4.97
C ALA A 127 2.32 13.33 -5.11
N LYS A 128 3.43 12.88 -5.72
CA LYS A 128 4.60 13.74 -5.98
C LYS A 128 4.32 14.91 -6.94
N MET A 129 3.30 14.80 -7.78
CA MET A 129 2.89 15.84 -8.72
C MET A 129 1.69 16.66 -8.23
N ALA A 130 1.07 16.25 -7.12
CA ALA A 130 -0.09 16.90 -6.55
C ALA A 130 0.30 18.07 -5.64
N VAL A 131 -0.66 18.95 -5.42
CA VAL A 131 -0.58 20.03 -4.42
C VAL A 131 -1.47 19.65 -3.25
N PHE A 132 -0.98 19.86 -2.02
CA PHE A 132 -1.69 19.53 -0.81
C PHE A 132 -2.09 20.80 -0.06
N LEU A 133 -3.38 20.95 0.21
CA LEU A 133 -3.89 21.99 1.09
C LEU A 133 -3.94 21.47 2.53
N LEU A 134 -3.20 22.13 3.41
CA LEU A 134 -3.23 21.91 4.85
C LEU A 134 -4.00 23.05 5.54
N ASP A 135 -4.48 22.78 6.75
CA ASP A 135 -5.15 23.76 7.62
C ASP A 135 -6.40 24.43 7.03
N ALA A 136 -7.07 23.75 6.08
CA ALA A 136 -8.35 24.20 5.58
C ALA A 136 -9.44 24.10 6.67
N GLU A 137 -10.31 25.10 6.72
CA GLU A 137 -11.46 25.23 7.63
C GLU A 137 -12.63 24.34 7.21
N ILE A 138 -12.34 23.08 6.88
CA ILE A 138 -13.31 22.05 6.53
C ILE A 138 -13.03 20.78 7.34
N HIS A 139 -14.08 20.06 7.71
CA HIS A 139 -13.98 18.84 8.49
C HIS A 139 -14.27 17.61 7.63
N LEU A 140 -13.23 16.89 7.21
CA LEU A 140 -13.36 15.68 6.38
C LEU A 140 -13.49 14.38 7.21
N ASN A 141 -13.72 14.50 8.53
CA ASN A 141 -13.88 13.38 9.47
C ASN A 141 -12.74 12.34 9.45
N CYS A 142 -11.53 12.75 9.05
CA CYS A 142 -10.35 11.88 8.97
C CYS A 142 -9.30 12.25 10.05
N CYS A 143 -8.01 12.09 9.75
CA CYS A 143 -6.90 12.44 10.64
C CYS A 143 -6.58 13.94 10.59
N ARG A 144 -5.92 14.44 11.63
CA ARG A 144 -5.47 15.84 11.75
C ARG A 144 -3.96 15.92 11.96
N PRO A 145 -3.27 16.94 11.40
CA PRO A 145 -3.78 17.94 10.45
C PRO A 145 -4.23 17.30 9.13
N GLN A 146 -5.25 17.89 8.51
CA GLN A 146 -5.81 17.40 7.25
C GLN A 146 -4.91 17.84 6.10
N ALA A 147 -4.64 16.93 5.16
CA ALA A 147 -3.93 17.23 3.92
C ALA A 147 -4.81 16.81 2.74
N ILE A 148 -5.24 17.79 1.96
CA ILE A 148 -6.22 17.62 0.89
C ILE A 148 -5.48 17.67 -0.47
N PRO A 149 -5.42 16.56 -1.21
CA PRO A 149 -4.75 16.49 -2.51
C PRO A 149 -5.54 17.16 -3.64
N PHE A 150 -4.85 17.90 -4.50
CA PHE A 150 -5.36 18.47 -5.74
C PHE A 150 -4.37 18.20 -6.88
N ALA A 151 -4.88 17.81 -8.03
CA ALA A 151 -4.13 17.68 -9.27
C ALA A 151 -3.78 19.05 -9.88
N SER A 152 -4.66 20.03 -9.66
CA SER A 152 -4.62 21.37 -10.25
C SER A 152 -4.29 22.41 -9.19
N VAL A 153 -3.16 23.10 -9.35
CA VAL A 153 -2.78 24.25 -8.50
C VAL A 153 -3.88 25.32 -8.54
N THR A 154 -4.49 25.53 -9.71
CA THR A 154 -5.57 26.52 -9.89
C THR A 154 -6.79 26.17 -9.03
N ASP A 155 -7.17 24.91 -8.97
CA ASP A 155 -8.33 24.48 -8.18
C ASP A 155 -8.03 24.44 -6.69
N ALA A 156 -6.80 24.07 -6.32
CA ALA A 156 -6.30 24.20 -4.96
C ALA A 156 -6.35 25.66 -4.45
N GLU A 157 -5.94 26.63 -5.27
CA GLU A 157 -6.01 28.06 -4.91
C GLU A 157 -7.45 28.56 -4.81
N LYS A 158 -8.36 28.13 -5.70
CA LYS A 158 -9.79 28.46 -5.58
C LYS A 158 -10.39 27.87 -4.30
N PHE A 159 -10.05 26.62 -3.97
CA PHE A 159 -10.53 25.97 -2.75
C PHE A 159 -9.98 26.68 -1.50
N LYS A 160 -8.70 27.01 -1.48
CA LYS A 160 -8.04 27.80 -0.44
C LYS A 160 -8.68 29.17 -0.24
N LYS A 161 -9.12 29.86 -1.30
CA LYS A 161 -9.85 31.13 -1.15
C LYS A 161 -11.16 30.99 -0.38
N GLY A 162 -11.82 29.83 -0.48
CA GLY A 162 -13.08 29.56 0.21
C GLY A 162 -12.93 28.97 1.62
N PHE A 163 -11.92 28.12 1.82
CA PHE A 163 -11.74 27.35 3.06
C PHE A 163 -10.43 27.67 3.80
N GLY A 164 -9.68 28.69 3.39
CA GLY A 164 -8.39 29.02 3.99
C GLY A 164 -7.31 27.94 3.78
N GLY A 165 -6.27 27.99 4.62
CA GLY A 165 -5.17 27.02 4.62
C GLY A 165 -3.95 27.41 3.79
N ARG A 166 -3.01 26.47 3.68
CA ARG A 166 -1.70 26.65 3.04
C ARG A 166 -1.41 25.51 2.05
N LEU A 167 -0.86 25.85 0.89
CA LEU A 167 -0.53 24.88 -0.16
C LEU A 167 0.92 24.42 -0.04
N PHE A 168 1.13 23.12 -0.24
CA PHE A 168 2.42 22.47 -0.11
C PHE A 168 2.63 21.43 -1.22
N SER A 169 3.89 21.12 -1.51
CA SER A 169 4.24 19.88 -2.20
C SER A 169 3.99 18.68 -1.28
N PHE A 170 4.05 17.45 -1.82
CA PHE A 170 3.93 16.26 -0.98
C PHE A 170 5.01 16.19 0.10
N GLU A 171 6.27 16.49 -0.25
CA GLU A 171 7.40 16.37 0.65
C GLU A 171 7.36 17.45 1.74
N ASP A 172 7.03 18.69 1.38
CA ASP A 172 6.89 19.78 2.34
C ASP A 172 5.71 19.54 3.29
N ALA A 173 4.57 19.06 2.77
CA ALA A 173 3.44 18.67 3.58
C ALA A 173 3.82 17.53 4.54
N ALA A 174 4.58 16.54 4.08
CA ALA A 174 5.02 15.44 4.93
C ALA A 174 5.90 15.93 6.10
N HIS A 175 6.82 16.85 5.83
CA HIS A 175 7.64 17.49 6.86
C HIS A 175 6.79 18.30 7.86
N GLU A 176 5.86 19.13 7.36
CA GLU A 176 4.98 19.95 8.21
C GLU A 176 4.13 19.08 9.14
N ILE A 177 3.49 18.02 8.60
CA ILE A 177 2.68 17.10 9.40
C ILE A 177 3.51 16.43 10.49
N GLN A 178 4.71 15.97 10.17
CA GLN A 178 5.58 15.33 11.17
C GLN A 178 5.99 16.31 12.27
N LYS A 179 6.33 17.54 11.90
CA LYS A 179 6.66 18.59 12.85
C LYS A 179 5.49 18.83 13.81
N THR A 180 4.29 19.06 13.28
CA THR A 180 3.07 19.26 14.08
C THR A 180 2.78 18.06 14.99
N MET A 181 2.95 16.82 14.50
CA MET A 181 2.73 15.62 15.32
C MET A 181 3.77 15.45 16.44
N LYS A 182 5.03 15.86 16.22
CA LYS A 182 6.06 15.85 17.27
C LYS A 182 5.79 16.90 18.34
N GLU A 183 5.42 18.11 17.94
CA GLU A 183 5.10 19.22 18.84
C GLU A 183 3.85 18.93 19.68
N ASN A 184 2.83 18.31 19.08
CA ASN A 184 1.62 17.87 19.77
C ASN A 184 1.84 16.66 20.71
N CYS A 185 2.84 15.83 20.43
CA CYS A 185 3.21 14.72 21.32
C CYS A 185 3.91 15.22 22.60
N CYS A 186 4.67 16.33 22.52
CA CYS A 186 5.35 16.94 23.66
C CYS A 186 4.47 17.87 24.51
N SER A 187 3.33 18.32 24.00
CA SER A 187 2.37 19.19 24.72
C SER A 187 1.31 18.41 25.52
N LEU A 188 1.35 17.08 25.51
CA LEU A 188 0.54 16.21 26.39
C LEU A 188 1.21 15.93 27.75
N LYS A 189 2.29 16.65 28.08
CA LYS A 189 2.93 16.66 29.40
C LYS A 189 2.81 18.03 30.06
N THR A 190 1.61 18.56 30.23
CA THR A 190 1.25 19.50 31.31
C THR A 190 -0.25 19.51 31.47
#